data_AF-A0A7S0FXJ4-F1
#
_entry.id   AF-A0A7S0FXJ4-F1
#
_cell.length_a   1.000
_cell.length_b   1.000
_cell.length_c   1.000
_cell.angle_alpha   90.00
_cell.angle_beta   90.00
_cell.angle_gamma   90.00
#
_symmetry.space_group_name_H-M   'P 1'
#
loop_
_entity.id
_entity.type
_entity.pdbx_description
1 polymer ?
#
loop_
_entity_poly.entity_id
_entity_poly.type
_entity_poly.pdbx_seq_one_letter_code
_entity_poly.pdbx_strand_id
1 'polypeptide(L)'
;HTTNDVVRGAIIPATQGAACALATRLMDGEPVLPAKMVTHCWGNRFLDLVAAVVADALGKSQWAAVHYLLEHGIAALYAILLEKGALERTYWICALSINQHCGICGANPRGDKDPVTGMEHAPCTCGRPKYFNTTEPVTDQGASIECEMNKFDCVLRLLHGEVRGFRQTVVVDERFDIFTRA
;
A
#
# COMPACT_ATOMS: atom_id res chain seq x y z
N HIS A 1 12.17 -5.80 6.69
CA HIS A 1 11.65 -5.36 5.38
C HIS A 1 10.82 -4.11 5.54
N THR A 2 11.24 -3.04 4.87
CA THR A 2 10.46 -1.82 4.67
C THR A 2 9.30 -2.10 3.69
N THR A 3 8.38 -1.15 3.54
CA THR A 3 7.34 -1.27 2.51
C THR A 3 7.94 -1.27 1.10
N ASN A 4 9.02 -0.53 0.85
CA ASN A 4 9.76 -0.58 -0.41
C ASN A 4 10.28 -1.99 -0.71
N ASP A 5 10.90 -2.65 0.27
CA ASP A 5 11.43 -4.00 0.12
C ASP A 5 10.30 -4.99 -0.21
N VAL A 6 9.14 -4.87 0.45
CA VAL A 6 7.98 -5.74 0.20
C VAL A 6 7.37 -5.47 -1.18
N VAL A 7 7.29 -4.21 -1.61
CA VAL A 7 6.79 -3.86 -2.94
C VAL A 7 7.66 -4.50 -4.03
N ARG A 8 8.99 -4.35 -3.91
CA ARG A 8 9.97 -4.85 -4.87
C ARG A 8 10.14 -6.37 -4.81
N GLY A 9 10.20 -6.95 -3.62
CA GLY A 9 10.52 -8.35 -3.40
C GLY A 9 9.31 -9.30 -3.41
N ALA A 10 8.09 -8.81 -3.16
CA ALA A 10 6.90 -9.66 -3.07
C ALA A 10 5.75 -9.17 -3.97
N ILE A 11 5.36 -7.90 -3.89
CA ILE A 11 4.15 -7.40 -4.57
C ILE A 11 4.30 -7.41 -6.10
N ILE A 12 5.37 -6.80 -6.61
CA ILE A 12 5.64 -6.74 -8.06
C ILE A 12 5.80 -8.17 -8.63
N PRO A 13 6.63 -9.06 -8.05
CA PRO A 13 6.72 -10.45 -8.52
C PRO A 13 5.37 -11.20 -8.48
N ALA A 14 4.62 -11.07 -7.38
CA ALA A 14 3.33 -11.74 -7.22
C ALA A 14 2.28 -11.27 -8.22
N THR A 15 2.43 -10.10 -8.84
CA THR A 15 1.46 -9.54 -9.79
C THR A 15 1.99 -9.46 -11.23
N GLN A 16 3.24 -9.90 -11.48
CA GLN A 16 3.90 -9.75 -12.77
C GLN A 16 3.12 -10.36 -13.94
N GLY A 17 2.54 -11.55 -13.76
CA GLY A 17 1.81 -12.23 -14.84
C GLY A 17 0.57 -11.48 -15.33
N ALA A 18 -0.14 -10.78 -14.43
CA ALA A 18 -1.32 -9.99 -14.76
C ALA A 18 -1.00 -8.50 -14.97
N ALA A 19 0.16 -8.05 -14.50
CA ALA A 19 0.60 -6.65 -14.53
C ALA A 19 -0.45 -5.67 -14.02
N CYS A 20 -1.02 -5.97 -12.85
CA CYS A 20 -2.06 -5.20 -12.16
C CYS A 20 -1.66 -4.88 -10.71
N ALA A 21 -2.47 -4.07 -10.02
CA ALA A 21 -2.32 -3.85 -8.58
C ALA A 21 -2.58 -5.16 -7.81
N LEU A 22 -1.93 -5.32 -6.65
CA LEU A 22 -2.17 -6.51 -5.82
C LEU A 22 -3.61 -6.55 -5.30
N ALA A 23 -4.20 -5.41 -4.97
CA ALA A 23 -5.60 -5.32 -4.59
C ALA A 23 -6.53 -5.89 -5.67
N THR A 24 -6.28 -5.61 -6.95
CA THR A 24 -7.05 -6.18 -8.06
C THR A 24 -7.00 -7.71 -8.05
N ARG A 25 -5.82 -8.30 -7.79
CA ARG A 25 -5.67 -9.75 -7.70
C ARG A 25 -6.33 -10.34 -6.45
N LEU A 26 -6.25 -9.65 -5.31
CA LEU A 26 -6.83 -10.12 -4.05
C LEU A 26 -8.37 -10.05 -4.03
N MET A 27 -8.95 -9.15 -4.83
CA MET A 27 -10.39 -8.95 -4.92
C MET A 27 -11.00 -9.57 -6.19
N ASP A 28 -10.28 -10.48 -6.87
CA ASP A 28 -10.72 -11.12 -8.11
C ASP A 28 -11.18 -10.14 -9.21
N GLY A 29 -10.58 -8.95 -9.25
CA GLY A 29 -10.91 -7.88 -10.20
C GLY A 29 -12.10 -7.01 -9.79
N GLU A 30 -12.82 -7.36 -8.73
CA GLU A 30 -13.99 -6.61 -8.27
C GLU A 30 -13.58 -5.30 -7.57
N PRO A 31 -14.14 -4.15 -7.97
CA PRO A 31 -13.90 -2.89 -7.28
C PRO A 31 -14.48 -2.91 -5.86
N VAL A 32 -13.64 -2.66 -4.86
CA VAL A 32 -14.07 -2.54 -3.46
C VAL A 32 -13.82 -1.13 -2.95
N LEU A 33 -14.86 -0.51 -2.40
CA LEU A 33 -14.75 0.80 -1.78
C LEU A 33 -14.20 0.67 -0.34
N PRO A 34 -13.01 1.23 -0.04
CA PRO A 34 -12.44 1.18 1.30
C PRO A 34 -13.21 2.05 2.29
N ALA A 35 -13.39 1.55 3.51
CA ALA A 35 -13.88 2.39 4.62
C ALA A 35 -12.81 3.39 5.08
N LYS A 36 -11.54 3.06 4.87
CA LYS A 36 -10.41 3.90 5.29
C LYS A 36 -9.28 3.93 4.27
N MET A 37 -8.69 5.11 4.09
CA MET A 37 -7.43 5.27 3.34
C MET A 37 -6.26 5.36 4.30
N VAL A 38 -5.23 4.54 4.07
CA VAL A 38 -4.05 4.45 4.91
C VAL A 38 -2.94 5.30 4.31
N THR A 39 -2.37 6.17 5.14
CA THR A 39 -1.23 7.01 4.77
C THR A 39 -0.02 6.55 5.56
N HIS A 40 1.08 6.27 4.87
CA HIS A 40 2.26 5.64 5.44
C HIS A 40 3.52 6.05 4.67
N CYS A 41 4.69 5.85 5.28
CA CYS A 41 5.99 6.02 4.63
C CYS A 41 6.49 4.68 4.07
N TRP A 42 7.12 4.72 2.89
CA TRP A 42 7.66 3.51 2.25
C TRP A 42 8.92 2.97 2.94
N GLY A 43 9.66 3.84 3.63
CA GLY A 43 10.84 3.48 4.40
C GLY A 43 10.52 2.77 5.73
N ASN A 44 9.27 2.82 6.19
CA ASN A 44 8.88 2.20 7.46
C ASN A 44 8.74 0.69 7.28
N ARG A 45 8.90 -0.06 8.39
CA ARG A 45 8.71 -1.52 8.41
C ARG A 45 7.30 -1.86 7.92
N PHE A 46 7.22 -2.76 6.95
CA PHE A 46 5.92 -3.19 6.43
C PHE A 46 5.06 -3.90 7.49
N LEU A 47 5.71 -4.62 8.41
CA LEU A 47 5.04 -5.26 9.53
C LEU A 47 4.32 -4.25 10.43
N ASP A 48 4.95 -3.09 10.70
CA ASP A 48 4.35 -2.04 11.54
C ASP A 48 3.16 -1.40 10.84
N LEU A 49 3.22 -1.24 9.50
CA LEU A 49 2.09 -0.81 8.68
C LEU A 49 0.90 -1.77 8.83
N VAL A 50 1.12 -3.08 8.67
CA VAL A 50 0.06 -4.09 8.83
C VAL A 50 -0.47 -4.10 10.27
N ALA A 51 0.43 -4.05 11.26
CA ALA A 51 0.05 -4.00 12.67
C ALA A 51 -0.83 -2.78 13.00
N ALA A 52 -0.49 -1.61 12.46
CA ALA A 52 -1.26 -0.39 12.66
C ALA A 52 -2.65 -0.45 12.03
N VAL A 53 -2.76 -1.01 10.82
CA VAL A 53 -4.07 -1.22 10.16
C VAL A 53 -4.94 -2.17 10.96
N VAL A 54 -4.38 -3.29 11.41
CA VAL A 54 -5.10 -4.27 12.23
C VAL A 54 -5.47 -3.69 13.61
N ALA A 55 -4.59 -2.90 14.22
CA ALA A 55 -4.89 -2.19 15.46
C ALA A 55 -6.05 -1.19 15.29
N ASP A 56 -6.05 -0.40 14.21
CA ASP A 56 -7.13 0.52 13.87
C ASP A 56 -8.45 -0.23 13.59
N ALA A 57 -8.40 -1.41 12.95
CA ALA A 57 -9.55 -2.29 12.76
C ALA A 57 -10.12 -2.79 14.10
N LEU A 58 -9.27 -2.97 15.11
CA LEU A 58 -9.66 -3.31 16.49
C LEU A 58 -10.00 -2.08 17.35
N GLY A 59 -9.99 -0.87 16.78
CA GLY A 59 -10.27 0.37 17.51
C GLY A 59 -9.16 0.79 18.48
N LYS A 60 -7.92 0.34 18.25
CA LYS A 60 -6.75 0.67 19.07
C LYS A 60 -5.91 1.74 18.38
N SER A 61 -5.35 2.66 19.17
CA SER A 61 -4.42 3.70 18.69
C SER A 61 -2.95 3.27 18.73
N GLN A 62 -2.64 2.14 19.38
CA GLN A 62 -1.30 1.58 19.49
C GLN A 62 -1.27 0.17 18.88
N TRP A 63 -0.16 -0.18 18.24
CA TRP A 63 -0.05 -1.40 17.45
C TRP A 63 0.96 -2.42 17.98
N ALA A 64 1.72 -2.13 19.04
CA ALA A 64 2.77 -3.01 19.56
C ALA A 64 2.25 -4.42 19.93
N ALA A 65 1.10 -4.52 20.59
CA ALA A 65 0.49 -5.82 20.92
C ALA A 65 0.05 -6.60 19.66
N VAL A 66 -0.44 -5.90 18.64
CA VAL A 66 -0.84 -6.50 17.37
C VAL A 66 0.37 -6.97 16.58
N HIS A 67 1.45 -6.18 16.56
CA HIS A 67 2.73 -6.58 15.97
C HIS A 67 3.25 -7.86 16.60
N TYR A 68 3.28 -7.95 17.94
CA TYR A 68 3.71 -9.16 18.63
C TYR A 68 2.88 -10.38 18.19
N LEU A 69 1.56 -10.24 18.09
CA LEU A 69 0.68 -11.32 17.65
C LEU A 69 0.83 -11.67 16.16
N LEU A 70 1.14 -10.70 15.29
CA LEU A 70 1.43 -10.98 13.88
C LEU A 70 2.66 -11.88 13.73
N GLU A 71 3.67 -11.70 14.57
CA GLU A 71 4.90 -12.51 14.54
C GLU A 71 4.77 -13.85 15.26
N HIS A 72 4.09 -13.88 16.41
CA HIS A 72 4.15 -15.02 17.35
C HIS A 72 2.81 -15.75 17.53
N GLY A 73 1.70 -15.20 17.04
CA GLY A 73 0.37 -15.63 17.45
C GLY A 73 -0.74 -15.34 16.45
N ILE A 74 -0.48 -15.56 15.15
CA ILE A 74 -1.41 -15.17 14.08
C ILE A 74 -2.81 -15.82 14.24
N ALA A 75 -2.87 -17.06 14.73
CA ALA A 75 -4.13 -17.75 15.01
C ALA A 75 -4.95 -17.06 16.12
N ALA A 76 -4.28 -16.60 17.18
CA ALA A 76 -4.92 -15.85 18.25
C ALA A 76 -5.41 -14.48 17.76
N LEU A 77 -4.61 -13.79 16.93
CA LEU A 77 -5.02 -12.53 16.31
C LEU A 77 -6.24 -12.70 15.41
N TYR A 78 -6.28 -13.76 14.62
CA TYR A 78 -7.42 -14.10 13.78
C TYR A 78 -8.69 -14.34 14.61
N ALA A 79 -8.60 -15.10 15.70
CA ALA A 79 -9.72 -15.32 16.61
C ALA A 79 -10.25 -14.00 17.22
N ILE A 80 -9.35 -13.09 17.62
CA ILE A 80 -9.71 -11.77 18.13
C ILE A 80 -10.44 -10.95 17.06
N LEU A 81 -9.91 -10.92 15.82
CA LEU A 81 -10.53 -10.19 14.71
C LEU A 81 -11.92 -10.72 14.36
N LEU A 82 -12.09 -12.04 14.40
CA LEU A 82 -13.37 -12.70 14.18
C LEU A 82 -14.38 -12.32 15.28
N GLU A 83 -14.00 -12.45 16.56
CA GLU A 83 -14.86 -12.10 17.70
C GLU A 83 -15.29 -10.62 17.67
N LYS A 84 -14.40 -9.73 17.21
CA LYS A 84 -14.68 -8.28 17.09
C LYS A 84 -15.36 -7.88 15.78
N GLY A 85 -15.65 -8.83 14.88
CA GLY A 85 -16.29 -8.54 13.58
C GLY A 85 -15.46 -7.59 12.71
N ALA A 86 -14.13 -7.68 12.78
CA ALA A 86 -13.21 -6.74 12.13
C ALA A 86 -12.60 -7.27 10.82
N LEU A 87 -12.85 -8.54 10.46
CA LEU A 87 -12.28 -9.20 9.27
C LEU A 87 -12.73 -8.57 7.94
N GLU A 88 -13.95 -8.06 7.89
CA GLU A 88 -14.56 -7.50 6.67
C GLU A 88 -14.26 -6.00 6.47
N ARG A 89 -13.39 -5.41 7.30
CA ARG A 89 -13.05 -4.00 7.16
C ARG A 89 -12.09 -3.79 6.00
N THR A 90 -12.51 -2.99 5.01
CA THR A 90 -11.68 -2.69 3.85
C THR A 90 -10.82 -1.43 4.05
N TYR A 91 -9.53 -1.57 3.77
CA TYR A 91 -8.54 -0.50 3.81
C TYR A 91 -7.88 -0.32 2.45
N TRP A 92 -7.66 0.93 2.06
CA TRP A 92 -6.85 1.26 0.89
C TRP A 92 -5.44 1.61 1.33
N ILE A 93 -4.46 0.87 0.82
CA ILE A 93 -3.03 1.07 1.06
C ILE A 93 -2.38 1.25 -0.31
N CYS A 94 -1.66 2.35 -0.52
CA CYS A 94 -1.15 2.71 -1.85
C CYS A 94 -0.23 1.63 -2.44
N ALA A 95 0.61 1.02 -1.60
CA ALA A 95 1.50 -0.08 -2.01
C ALA A 95 0.75 -1.29 -2.58
N LEU A 96 -0.49 -1.53 -2.14
CA LEU A 96 -1.32 -2.66 -2.58
C LEU A 96 -2.27 -2.26 -3.71
N SER A 97 -2.77 -1.02 -3.69
CA SER A 97 -3.92 -0.57 -4.47
C SER A 97 -3.53 0.15 -5.76
N ILE A 98 -2.29 0.64 -5.86
CA ILE A 98 -1.73 1.23 -7.08
C ILE A 98 -1.11 0.15 -7.94
N ASN A 99 -1.28 0.25 -9.25
CA ASN A 99 -0.60 -0.63 -10.19
C ASN A 99 0.89 -0.29 -10.28
N GLN A 100 1.71 -0.98 -9.48
CA GLN A 100 3.16 -0.81 -9.45
C GLN A 100 3.81 -1.08 -10.83
N HIS A 101 3.13 -1.82 -11.70
CA HIS A 101 3.60 -2.09 -13.06
C HIS A 101 3.47 -0.90 -14.00
N CYS A 102 2.60 0.06 -13.70
CA CYS A 102 2.47 1.31 -14.46
C CYS A 102 3.35 2.44 -13.91
N GLY A 103 4.10 2.20 -12.83
CA GLY A 103 4.97 3.20 -12.22
C GLY A 103 6.42 2.72 -12.12
N ILE A 104 6.74 2.04 -11.02
CA ILE A 104 8.14 1.87 -10.59
C ILE A 104 8.78 0.53 -10.96
N CYS A 105 8.02 -0.46 -11.46
CA CYS A 105 8.54 -1.83 -11.58
C CYS A 105 9.70 -2.00 -12.56
N GLY A 106 9.82 -1.12 -13.56
CA GLY A 106 10.71 -1.30 -14.71
C GLY A 106 12.16 -0.87 -14.47
N ALA A 107 12.48 -0.29 -13.33
CA ALA A 107 13.83 0.16 -13.00
C ALA A 107 14.06 0.18 -11.48
N ASN A 108 15.32 0.09 -11.07
CA ASN A 108 15.80 0.27 -9.70
C ASN A 108 16.89 1.36 -9.65
N PRO A 109 16.54 2.64 -9.86
CA PRO A 109 17.53 3.70 -10.08
C PRO A 109 18.39 4.01 -8.85
N ARG A 110 17.94 3.63 -7.65
CA ARG A 110 18.68 3.83 -6.40
C ARG A 110 19.57 2.63 -6.03
N GLY A 111 19.53 1.55 -6.81
CA GLY A 111 20.21 0.32 -6.45
C GLY A 111 19.73 -0.25 -5.12
N ASP A 112 18.42 -0.11 -4.82
CA ASP A 112 17.82 -0.63 -3.58
C ASP A 112 18.08 -2.14 -3.51
N LYS A 113 18.61 -2.63 -2.39
CA LYS A 113 18.99 -4.03 -2.19
C LYS A 113 17.98 -4.75 -1.32
N ASP A 114 17.71 -6.00 -1.67
CA ASP A 114 16.98 -6.91 -0.82
C ASP A 114 17.78 -7.15 0.48
N PRO A 115 17.20 -6.88 1.66
CA PRO A 115 17.95 -6.94 2.92
C PRO A 115 18.29 -8.36 3.38
N VAL A 116 17.71 -9.40 2.78
CA VAL A 116 18.00 -10.81 3.09
C VAL A 116 19.12 -11.35 2.20
N THR A 117 19.04 -11.07 0.90
CA THR A 117 20.02 -11.60 -0.07
C THR A 117 21.20 -10.68 -0.32
N GLY A 118 21.07 -9.38 0.00
CA GLY A 118 22.05 -8.34 -0.33
C GLY A 118 22.15 -8.01 -1.82
N MET A 119 21.32 -8.64 -2.66
CA MET A 119 21.28 -8.40 -4.11
C MET A 119 20.36 -7.22 -4.43
N GLU A 120 20.65 -6.50 -5.52
CA GLU A 120 19.75 -5.46 -6.00
C GLU A 120 18.41 -6.05 -6.47
N HIS A 121 17.32 -5.33 -6.21
CA HIS A 121 16.02 -5.72 -6.73
C HIS A 121 16.03 -5.68 -8.27
N ALA A 122 15.74 -6.83 -8.89
CA ALA A 122 15.71 -6.95 -10.34
C ALA A 122 14.55 -6.12 -10.94
N PRO A 123 14.77 -5.41 -12.06
CA PRO A 123 13.70 -4.78 -12.81
C PRO A 123 12.70 -5.81 -13.35
N CYS A 124 11.42 -5.44 -13.35
CA CYS A 124 10.36 -6.26 -13.92
C CYS A 124 10.34 -6.17 -15.46
N THR A 125 10.09 -7.30 -16.12
CA THR A 125 10.07 -7.43 -17.58
C THR A 125 8.66 -7.39 -18.19
N CYS A 126 7.65 -6.90 -17.45
CA CYS A 126 6.25 -6.93 -17.89
C CYS A 126 5.94 -6.03 -19.11
N GLY A 127 6.86 -5.16 -19.52
CA GLY A 127 6.69 -4.29 -20.70
C GLY A 127 5.62 -3.21 -20.60
N ARG A 128 4.89 -3.10 -19.47
CA ARG A 128 3.89 -2.04 -19.27
C ARG A 128 4.51 -0.65 -19.40
N PRO A 129 3.85 0.32 -20.07
CA PRO A 129 4.25 1.72 -20.04
C PRO A 129 4.36 2.24 -18.61
N LYS A 130 5.34 3.14 -18.36
CA LYS A 130 5.52 3.79 -17.07
C LYS A 130 5.04 5.23 -17.16
N TYR A 131 4.13 5.60 -16.26
CA TYR A 131 3.57 6.94 -16.15
C TYR A 131 4.02 7.55 -14.83
N PHE A 132 4.92 8.52 -14.94
CA PHE A 132 5.41 9.31 -13.81
C PHE A 132 4.64 10.64 -13.73
N ASN A 133 4.90 11.42 -12.68
CA ASN A 133 4.13 12.62 -12.35
C ASN A 133 3.95 13.61 -13.51
N THR A 134 4.87 13.67 -14.46
CA THR A 134 4.87 14.60 -15.61
C THR A 134 4.82 13.90 -16.98
N THR A 135 4.50 12.59 -17.03
CA THR A 135 4.33 11.90 -18.31
C THR A 135 3.09 12.41 -19.05
N GLU A 136 3.25 12.84 -20.31
CA GLU A 136 2.13 13.30 -21.14
C GLU A 136 1.09 12.18 -21.41
N PRO A 137 -0.21 12.52 -21.55
CA PRO A 137 -0.78 13.87 -21.45
C PRO A 137 -0.88 14.38 -20.00
N VAL A 138 -0.60 15.67 -19.79
CA VAL A 138 -0.72 16.34 -18.48
C VAL A 138 -1.96 17.24 -18.40
N THR A 139 -2.44 17.47 -17.16
CA THR A 139 -3.45 18.50 -16.85
C THR A 139 -2.88 19.91 -16.98
N ASP A 140 -3.72 20.94 -16.89
CA ASP A 140 -3.29 22.35 -16.84
C ASP A 140 -2.29 22.66 -15.71
N GLN A 141 -2.25 21.81 -14.68
CA GLN A 141 -1.34 21.91 -13.54
C GLN A 141 -0.02 21.12 -13.74
N GLY A 142 0.19 20.53 -14.92
CA GLY A 142 1.39 19.75 -15.25
C GLY A 142 1.40 18.33 -14.69
N ALA A 143 0.32 17.88 -14.04
CA ALA A 143 0.21 16.52 -13.52
C ALA A 143 -0.26 15.56 -14.62
N SER A 144 0.52 14.51 -14.89
CA SER A 144 0.18 13.38 -15.76
C SER A 144 -1.20 12.81 -15.43
N ILE A 145 -2.03 12.67 -16.46
CA ILE A 145 -3.38 12.08 -16.37
C ILE A 145 -3.28 10.56 -16.14
N GLU A 146 -2.26 9.91 -16.68
CA GLU A 146 -2.09 8.45 -16.57
C GLU A 146 -1.46 8.02 -15.24
N CYS A 147 -0.65 8.88 -14.61
CA CYS A 147 -0.02 8.59 -13.33
C CYS A 147 -1.06 8.38 -12.21
N GLU A 148 -1.15 7.16 -11.68
CA GLU A 148 -2.04 6.83 -10.56
C GLU A 148 -1.69 7.59 -9.26
N MET A 149 -0.42 7.98 -9.08
CA MET A 149 0.03 8.71 -7.89
C MET A 149 -0.52 10.14 -7.85
N ASN A 150 -0.72 10.76 -9.02
CA ASN A 150 -1.32 12.09 -9.12
C ASN A 150 -2.82 12.10 -8.74
N LYS A 151 -3.46 10.92 -8.64
CA LYS A 151 -4.91 10.80 -8.42
C LYS A 151 -5.29 10.73 -6.95
N PHE A 152 -4.36 10.87 -6.01
CA PHE A 152 -4.65 10.67 -4.58
C PHE A 152 -5.72 11.62 -4.05
N ASP A 153 -5.67 12.89 -4.46
CA ASP A 153 -6.68 13.87 -4.05
C ASP A 153 -8.04 13.58 -4.70
N CYS A 154 -8.04 13.08 -5.94
CA CYS A 154 -9.26 12.62 -6.61
C CYS A 154 -9.87 11.41 -5.89
N VAL A 155 -9.04 10.42 -5.52
CA VAL A 155 -9.47 9.23 -4.76
C VAL A 155 -10.02 9.62 -3.40
N LEU A 156 -9.34 10.50 -2.65
CA LEU A 156 -9.83 11.00 -1.37
C LEU A 156 -11.19 11.69 -1.50
N ARG A 157 -11.34 12.57 -2.50
CA ARG A 157 -12.59 13.28 -2.74
C ARG A 157 -13.73 12.32 -3.11
N LEU A 158 -13.44 11.34 -3.98
CA LEU A 158 -14.38 10.30 -4.37
C LEU A 158 -14.84 9.50 -3.13
N LEU A 159 -13.89 8.96 -2.36
CA LEU A 159 -14.21 8.12 -1.19
C LEU A 159 -14.95 8.91 -0.10
N HIS A 160 -14.62 10.17 0.09
CA HIS A 160 -15.36 11.03 1.02
C HIS A 160 -16.83 11.24 0.59
N GLY A 161 -17.09 11.33 -0.71
CA GLY A 161 -18.45 11.47 -1.26
C GLY A 161 -19.25 10.17 -1.25
N GLU A 162 -18.61 9.05 -1.60
CA GLU A 162 -19.28 7.76 -1.80
C GLU A 162 -19.41 6.93 -0.51
N VAL A 163 -18.45 7.03 0.42
CA VAL A 163 -18.38 6.14 1.58
C VAL A 163 -18.79 6.88 2.85
N ARG A 164 -20.00 6.57 3.34
CA ARG A 164 -20.49 7.13 4.61
C ARG A 164 -19.53 6.80 5.76
N GLY A 165 -19.05 7.83 6.44
CA GLY A 165 -18.16 7.66 7.57
C GLY A 165 -16.72 7.34 7.19
N PHE A 166 -16.32 7.55 5.93
CA PHE A 166 -14.93 7.44 5.48
C PHE A 166 -13.95 8.13 6.44
N ARG A 167 -12.79 7.50 6.67
CA ARG A 167 -11.71 8.03 7.51
C ARG A 167 -10.36 7.85 6.84
N GLN A 168 -9.40 8.63 7.29
CA GLN A 168 -7.99 8.43 6.96
C GLN A 168 -7.26 7.91 8.21
N THR A 169 -6.47 6.86 8.04
CA THR A 169 -5.59 6.33 9.08
C THR A 169 -4.16 6.71 8.73
N VAL A 170 -3.52 7.49 9.60
CA VAL A 170 -2.11 7.88 9.43
C VAL A 170 -1.26 6.95 10.28
N VAL A 171 -0.41 6.17 9.62
CA VAL A 171 0.51 5.25 10.28
C VAL A 171 1.86 5.92 10.41
N VAL A 172 2.25 6.15 11.66
CA VAL A 172 3.51 6.75 12.05
C VAL A 172 4.35 5.66 12.73
N ASP A 173 5.63 5.58 12.37
CA ASP A 173 6.56 4.65 13.01
C ASP A 173 7.14 5.24 14.30
N GLU A 174 7.99 4.45 14.98
CA GLU A 174 8.66 4.87 16.21
C GLU A 174 9.59 6.07 16.02
N ARG A 175 10.05 6.32 14.80
CA ARG A 175 10.93 7.46 14.46
C ARG A 175 10.14 8.74 14.25
N PHE A 176 8.82 8.64 14.14
CA PHE A 176 7.96 9.76 13.77
C PHE A 176 8.39 10.40 12.44
N ASP A 177 8.84 9.58 11.49
CA ASP A 177 9.19 10.08 10.16
C ASP A 177 7.92 10.60 9.47
N ILE A 178 7.74 11.93 9.50
CA ILE A 178 6.65 12.64 8.83
C ILE A 178 6.97 12.67 7.33
N PHE A 179 5.98 12.29 6.51
CA PHE A 179 6.11 12.32 5.06
C PHE A 179 5.30 13.47 4.46
N THR A 180 5.78 14.01 3.36
CA THR A 180 5.00 14.82 2.43
C THR A 180 4.50 13.92 1.30
N ARG A 181 3.35 14.25 0.70
CA ARG A 181 2.94 13.59 -0.55
C ARG A 181 3.93 14.01 -1.65
N ALA A 182 4.34 13.06 -2.47
CA ALA A 182 5.23 13.28 -3.61
C ALA A 182 4.50 13.92 -4.79
#